data_AF-A0A969MHQ1-F1
#
_entry.id   AF-A0A969MHQ1-F1
#
_cell.length_a   1.000
_cell.length_b   1.000
_cell.length_c   1.000
_cell.angle_alpha   90.00
_cell.angle_beta   90.00
_cell.angle_gamma   90.00
#
_symmetry.space_group_name_H-M   'P 1'
#
loop_
_entity.id
_entity.type
_entity.pdbx_description
1 polymer ?
#
loop_
_entity_poly.entity_id
_entity_poly.type
_entity_poly.pdbx_seq_one_letter_code
_entity_poly.pdbx_strand_id
1 'polypeptide(L)'
;MNNKFLQNKYAKWYFNIIKHRCQNIPKGYVEQHHVLPKSIGGDECDSNLVMLTAKEHYICHLLLIKAIASKEDRHKMYCAAFLMGYRIKEARKGKIPACLYEKIKQEMIENMAVKKRGKTFEEIYGKEKGSELRKRKSIQNSGKNNPMYGRASRPGNQNPMYGRHHSDETKKKFSKERKGKPNLKLRGRIMSNETRKKLSIAKTKPDTLVYYWIHIIYGLEICTRTELSLKYQELQLSIEDLRRVAKGYKRNLHHKGWRVLWVN
;
A
#
# COMPACT_ATOMS: atom_id res chain seq x y z
N MET A 1 25.18 -31.91 14.39
CA MET A 1 23.70 -31.88 14.47
C MET A 1 23.27 -30.58 15.14
N ASN A 2 22.45 -29.78 14.47
CA ASN A 2 22.02 -28.45 14.96
C ASN A 2 21.27 -28.60 16.28
N ASN A 3 21.88 -28.14 17.38
CA ASN A 3 21.24 -28.19 18.69
C ASN A 3 20.08 -27.17 18.71
N LYS A 4 18.87 -27.64 18.39
CA LYS A 4 17.63 -26.83 18.36
C LYS A 4 17.28 -26.24 19.73
N PHE A 5 17.81 -26.83 20.79
CA PHE A 5 17.60 -26.44 22.17
C PHE A 5 18.76 -25.59 22.70
N LEU A 6 18.41 -24.59 23.50
CA LEU A 6 19.34 -23.77 24.28
C LEU A 6 19.84 -24.55 25.48
N GLN A 7 21.11 -24.38 25.84
CA GLN A 7 21.66 -24.89 27.09
C GLN A 7 21.22 -24.00 28.26
N ASN A 8 19.99 -24.18 28.74
CA ASN A 8 19.45 -23.41 29.85
C ASN A 8 18.64 -24.30 30.82
N LYS A 9 18.25 -23.72 31.98
CA LYS A 9 17.50 -24.43 33.01
C LYS A 9 16.16 -25.00 32.51
N TYR A 10 15.52 -24.37 31.53
CA TYR A 10 14.23 -24.81 30.99
C TYR A 10 14.37 -26.05 30.12
N ALA A 11 15.40 -26.10 29.27
CA ALA A 11 15.74 -27.32 28.52
C ALA A 11 16.09 -28.47 29.47
N LYS A 12 16.86 -28.19 30.53
CA LYS A 12 17.18 -29.20 31.56
C LYS A 12 15.92 -29.75 32.24
N TRP A 13 15.02 -28.88 32.70
CA TRP A 13 13.75 -29.31 33.31
C TRP A 13 12.88 -30.11 32.34
N TYR A 14 12.81 -29.68 31.08
CA TYR A 14 12.06 -30.37 30.03
C TYR A 14 12.57 -31.81 29.81
N PHE A 15 13.88 -31.97 29.57
CA PHE A 15 14.47 -33.29 29.37
C PHE A 15 14.42 -34.16 30.63
N ASN A 16 14.45 -33.59 31.82
CA ASN A 16 14.25 -34.35 33.06
C ASN A 16 12.85 -34.95 33.15
N ILE A 17 11.80 -34.19 32.77
CA ILE A 17 10.41 -34.71 32.72
C ILE A 17 10.31 -35.85 31.71
N ILE A 18 10.86 -35.66 30.51
CA ILE A 18 10.84 -36.69 29.45
C ILE A 18 11.58 -37.94 29.92
N LYS A 19 12.81 -37.81 30.42
CA LYS A 19 13.63 -38.95 30.88
C LYS A 19 12.91 -39.75 31.95
N HIS A 20 12.26 -39.09 32.90
CA HIS A 20 11.46 -39.74 33.92
C HIS A 20 10.26 -40.51 33.31
N ARG A 21 9.56 -39.92 32.33
CA ARG A 21 8.36 -40.54 31.71
C ARG A 21 8.68 -41.63 30.70
N CYS A 22 9.87 -41.65 30.11
CA CYS A 22 10.38 -42.79 29.36
C CYS A 22 10.53 -44.04 30.23
N GLN A 23 10.78 -43.88 31.53
CA GLN A 23 10.93 -44.98 32.49
C GLN A 23 9.63 -45.27 33.26
N ASN A 24 8.77 -44.25 33.46
CA ASN A 24 7.58 -44.31 34.30
C ASN A 24 6.33 -43.81 33.56
N ILE A 25 5.64 -44.72 32.86
CA ILE A 25 4.41 -44.40 32.14
C ILE A 25 3.32 -43.96 33.15
N PRO A 26 2.66 -42.80 32.94
CA PRO A 26 1.60 -42.35 33.84
C PRO A 26 0.38 -43.27 33.80
N LYS A 27 -0.28 -43.47 34.96
CA LYS A 27 -1.57 -44.16 35.04
C LYS A 27 -2.71 -43.18 34.76
N GLY A 28 -3.71 -43.59 33.97
CA GLY A 28 -4.90 -42.80 33.65
C GLY A 28 -4.85 -42.13 32.27
N TYR A 29 -5.49 -40.97 32.13
CA TYR A 29 -5.53 -40.23 30.86
C TYR A 29 -4.16 -39.65 30.52
N VAL A 30 -3.65 -40.00 29.34
CA VAL A 30 -2.35 -39.59 28.81
C VAL A 30 -2.48 -39.04 27.40
N GLU A 31 -1.56 -38.16 27.04
CA GLU A 31 -1.46 -37.53 25.73
C GLU A 31 -0.06 -37.84 25.15
N GLN A 32 -0.02 -38.18 23.86
CA GLN A 32 1.23 -38.37 23.14
C GLN A 32 1.91 -37.02 22.90
N HIS A 33 3.16 -36.90 23.34
CA HIS A 33 3.97 -35.71 23.17
C HIS A 33 5.21 -36.02 22.33
N HIS A 34 5.54 -35.13 21.39
CA HIS A 34 6.77 -35.24 20.61
C HIS A 34 7.93 -34.54 21.34
N VAL A 35 9.02 -35.26 21.63
CA VAL A 35 10.22 -34.73 22.30
C VAL A 35 10.82 -33.57 21.49
N LEU A 36 10.90 -33.73 20.17
CA LEU A 36 11.07 -32.66 19.20
C LEU A 36 9.75 -32.50 18.44
N PRO A 37 9.01 -31.40 18.62
CA PRO A 37 7.72 -31.24 17.95
C PRO A 37 7.82 -31.26 16.42
N LYS A 38 6.89 -31.98 15.77
CA LYS A 38 6.79 -32.08 14.30
C LYS A 38 6.83 -30.73 13.59
N SER A 39 6.18 -29.71 14.17
CA SER A 39 6.16 -28.33 13.63
C SER A 39 7.54 -27.67 13.48
N ILE A 40 8.56 -28.16 14.19
CA ILE A 40 9.95 -27.66 14.13
C ILE A 40 10.93 -28.69 13.54
N GLY A 41 10.41 -29.75 12.91
CA GLY A 41 11.19 -30.76 12.19
C GLY A 41 11.45 -32.06 12.96
N GLY A 42 10.65 -32.36 13.99
CA GLY A 42 10.64 -33.69 14.60
C GLY A 42 9.99 -34.74 13.71
N ASP A 43 10.46 -35.97 13.82
CA ASP A 43 9.92 -37.15 13.15
C ASP A 43 8.80 -37.80 13.99
N GLU A 44 8.16 -38.83 13.42
CA GLU A 44 7.12 -39.62 14.10
C GLU A 44 7.67 -40.95 14.66
N CYS A 45 8.99 -41.03 14.84
CA CYS A 45 9.62 -42.22 15.39
C CYS A 45 9.25 -42.41 16.87
N ASP A 46 9.14 -43.66 17.32
CA ASP A 46 8.81 -43.99 18.72
C ASP A 46 9.80 -43.38 19.73
N SER A 47 11.07 -43.22 19.33
CA SER A 47 12.10 -42.56 20.14
C SER A 47 11.86 -41.07 20.37
N ASN A 48 11.06 -40.44 19.49
CA ASN A 48 10.66 -39.04 19.58
C ASN A 48 9.28 -38.88 20.25
N LEU A 49 8.63 -39.97 20.67
CA LEU A 49 7.31 -39.94 21.29
C LEU A 49 7.39 -40.32 22.77
N VAL A 50 6.66 -39.59 23.61
CA VAL A 50 6.55 -39.88 25.05
C VAL A 50 5.13 -39.64 25.53
N MET A 51 4.63 -40.53 26.40
CA MET A 51 3.31 -40.40 27.02
C MET A 51 3.39 -39.50 28.26
N LEU A 52 2.65 -38.39 28.24
CA LEU A 52 2.59 -37.44 29.34
C LEU A 52 1.17 -37.31 29.88
N THR A 53 1.02 -36.96 31.15
CA THR A 53 -0.29 -36.50 31.64
C THR A 53 -0.63 -35.15 31.00
N ALA A 54 -1.92 -34.78 30.91
CA ALA A 54 -2.34 -33.49 30.36
C ALA A 54 -1.67 -32.28 31.04
N LYS A 55 -1.41 -32.37 32.36
CA LYS A 55 -0.67 -31.33 33.11
C LYS A 55 0.79 -31.22 32.66
N GLU A 56 1.47 -32.36 32.54
CA GLU A 56 2.87 -32.40 32.09
C GLU A 56 3.00 -31.97 30.64
N HIS A 57 2.08 -32.37 29.77
CA HIS A 57 2.05 -31.96 28.38
C HIS A 57 1.97 -30.43 28.25
N TYR A 58 1.08 -29.80 29.01
CA TYR A 58 0.99 -28.33 29.06
C TYR A 58 2.27 -27.67 29.57
N ILE A 59 2.86 -28.18 30.66
CA ILE A 59 4.12 -27.68 31.22
C ILE A 59 5.26 -27.81 30.20
N CYS A 60 5.36 -28.95 29.52
CA CYS A 60 6.37 -29.19 28.48
C CYS A 60 6.29 -28.15 27.37
N HIS A 61 5.11 -27.82 26.85
CA HIS A 61 4.96 -26.76 25.86
C HIS A 61 5.33 -25.36 26.39
N LEU A 62 5.09 -25.07 27.67
CA LEU A 62 5.57 -23.84 28.30
C LEU A 62 7.10 -23.79 28.45
N LEU A 63 7.73 -24.93 28.75
CA LEU A 63 9.18 -25.04 28.83
C LEU A 63 9.83 -24.92 27.44
N LEU A 64 9.23 -25.54 26.41
CA LEU A 64 9.70 -25.50 25.03
C LEU A 64 9.84 -24.07 24.48
N ILE A 65 8.91 -23.18 24.82
CA ILE A 65 8.98 -21.74 24.50
C ILE A 65 10.32 -21.12 24.96
N LYS A 66 10.81 -21.52 26.14
CA LYS A 66 12.05 -20.96 26.71
C LYS A 66 13.28 -21.79 26.35
N ALA A 67 13.08 -23.05 25.97
CA ALA A 67 14.15 -23.99 25.65
C ALA A 67 14.58 -23.90 24.18
N ILE A 68 13.72 -23.49 23.24
CA ILE A 68 14.07 -23.44 21.81
C ILE A 68 14.96 -22.23 21.47
N ALA A 69 15.96 -22.43 20.62
CA ALA A 69 16.92 -21.38 20.23
C ALA A 69 16.38 -20.44 19.14
N SER A 70 15.85 -20.99 18.04
CA SER A 70 15.35 -20.19 16.92
C SER A 70 14.08 -19.42 17.29
N LYS A 71 14.04 -18.13 16.94
CA LYS A 71 12.85 -17.28 17.15
C LYS A 71 11.64 -17.81 16.39
N GLU A 72 11.84 -18.33 15.18
CA GLU A 72 10.75 -18.88 14.37
C GLU A 72 10.17 -20.15 14.98
N ASP A 73 11.04 -21.07 15.42
CA ASP A 73 10.60 -22.33 16.03
C ASP A 73 9.93 -22.07 17.40
N ARG A 74 10.46 -21.11 18.17
CA ARG A 74 9.87 -20.63 19.43
C ARG A 74 8.44 -20.13 19.24
N HIS A 75 8.19 -19.36 18.18
CA HIS A 75 6.87 -18.85 17.86
C HIS A 75 5.85 -19.99 17.61
N LYS A 76 6.26 -21.08 16.97
CA LYS A 76 5.40 -22.26 16.79
C LYS A 76 5.04 -22.90 18.14
N MET A 77 5.99 -22.94 19.08
CA MET A 77 5.75 -23.45 20.44
C MET A 77 4.77 -22.56 21.21
N TYR A 78 4.87 -21.23 21.06
CA TYR A 78 3.90 -20.29 21.60
C TYR A 78 2.49 -20.55 21.06
N CYS A 79 2.34 -20.74 19.74
CA CYS A 79 1.04 -21.06 19.13
C CYS A 79 0.45 -22.36 19.70
N ALA A 80 1.26 -23.42 19.84
CA ALA A 80 0.82 -24.69 20.41
C ALA A 80 0.37 -24.55 21.88
N ALA A 81 1.18 -23.90 22.72
CA ALA A 81 0.83 -23.65 24.12
C ALA A 81 -0.44 -22.78 24.27
N PHE A 82 -0.61 -21.79 23.38
CA PHE A 82 -1.78 -20.93 23.35
C PHE A 82 -3.06 -21.72 23.00
N LEU A 83 -3.00 -22.59 21.98
CA LEU A 83 -4.13 -23.44 21.59
C LEU A 83 -4.56 -24.38 22.71
N MET A 84 -3.60 -24.95 23.46
CA MET A 84 -3.91 -25.77 24.64
C MET A 84 -4.58 -24.96 25.74
N GLY A 85 -4.09 -23.74 26.03
CA GLY A 85 -4.72 -22.84 27.01
C GLY A 85 -6.10 -22.33 26.58
N TYR A 86 -6.33 -22.14 25.28
CA TYR A 86 -7.60 -21.66 24.74
C TYR A 86 -8.70 -22.72 24.81
N ARG A 87 -8.39 -24.00 24.54
CA ARG A 87 -9.35 -25.11 24.69
C ARG A 87 -9.81 -25.30 26.14
N ILE A 88 -8.98 -24.95 27.12
CA ILE A 88 -9.36 -24.93 28.55
C ILE A 88 -10.36 -23.80 28.86
N LYS A 89 -10.37 -22.70 28.09
CA LYS A 89 -11.31 -21.58 28.29
C LYS A 89 -12.75 -21.98 27.94
N GLU A 90 -12.95 -22.78 26.89
CA GLU A 90 -14.26 -23.33 26.53
C GLU A 90 -14.71 -24.44 27.49
N ALA A 91 -13.79 -25.23 28.04
CA ALA A 91 -14.13 -26.37 28.90
C ALA A 91 -14.23 -26.08 30.41
N ARG A 92 -13.47 -25.11 30.97
CA ARG A 92 -13.31 -24.97 32.44
C ARG A 92 -13.14 -23.55 33.01
N LYS A 93 -13.43 -22.48 32.27
CA LYS A 93 -13.23 -21.08 32.75
C LYS A 93 -11.81 -20.79 33.29
N GLY A 94 -10.79 -21.55 32.88
CA GLY A 94 -9.40 -21.31 33.30
C GLY A 94 -8.85 -20.01 32.69
N LYS A 95 -8.20 -19.16 33.50
CA LYS A 95 -7.59 -17.91 33.04
C LYS A 95 -6.12 -18.16 32.66
N ILE A 96 -5.76 -17.88 31.41
CA ILE A 96 -4.34 -17.70 31.03
C ILE A 96 -3.83 -16.47 31.79
N PRO A 97 -2.67 -16.52 32.46
CA PRO A 97 -2.13 -15.35 33.14
C PRO A 97 -1.88 -14.21 32.12
N ALA A 98 -2.40 -13.01 32.42
CA ALA A 98 -2.44 -11.89 31.47
C ALA A 98 -1.06 -11.53 30.88
N CYS A 99 -0.02 -11.56 31.71
CA CYS A 99 1.37 -11.29 31.30
C CYS A 99 1.89 -12.29 30.25
N LEU A 100 1.49 -13.57 30.33
CA LEU A 100 1.86 -14.57 29.33
C LEU A 100 1.14 -14.32 28.00
N TYR A 101 -0.14 -13.95 28.05
CA TYR A 101 -0.93 -13.60 26.87
C TYR A 101 -0.38 -12.36 26.14
N GLU A 102 -0.01 -11.32 26.89
CA GLU A 102 0.59 -10.10 26.33
C GLU A 102 1.87 -10.40 25.57
N LYS A 103 2.80 -11.16 26.18
CA LYS A 103 4.06 -11.56 25.53
C LYS A 103 3.83 -12.38 24.27
N ILE A 104 2.89 -13.34 24.33
CA ILE A 104 2.48 -14.12 23.15
C ILE A 104 1.98 -13.18 22.04
N LYS A 105 1.10 -12.23 22.38
CA LYS A 105 0.50 -11.33 21.39
C LYS A 105 1.53 -10.39 20.77
N GLN A 106 2.46 -9.86 21.56
CA GLN A 106 3.56 -9.02 21.08
C GLN A 106 4.46 -9.77 20.09
N GLU A 107 4.96 -10.96 20.46
CA GLU A 107 5.80 -11.76 19.58
C GLU A 107 5.06 -12.21 18.30
N MET A 108 3.74 -12.47 18.39
CA MET A 108 2.92 -12.76 17.21
C MET A 108 2.85 -11.57 16.24
N ILE A 109 2.62 -10.36 16.76
CA ILE A 109 2.51 -9.14 15.96
C ILE A 109 3.85 -8.84 15.29
N GLU A 110 4.95 -8.93 16.03
CA GLU A 110 6.31 -8.70 15.50
C GLU A 110 6.68 -9.70 14.40
N ASN A 111 6.48 -11.00 14.63
CA ASN A 111 6.79 -12.02 13.62
C ASN A 111 5.92 -11.86 12.37
N MET A 112 4.64 -11.53 12.51
CA MET A 112 3.78 -11.22 11.36
C MET A 112 4.25 -9.97 10.61
N ALA A 113 4.67 -8.93 11.33
CA ALA A 113 5.20 -7.72 10.72
C ALA A 113 6.46 -8.02 9.92
N VAL A 114 7.40 -8.79 10.47
CA VAL A 114 8.63 -9.22 9.77
C VAL A 114 8.29 -10.03 8.52
N LYS A 115 7.40 -11.02 8.62
CA LYS A 115 7.04 -11.89 7.48
C LYS A 115 6.35 -11.13 6.34
N LYS A 116 5.61 -10.06 6.64
CA LYS A 116 4.81 -9.28 5.67
C LYS A 116 5.46 -7.98 5.20
N ARG A 117 6.56 -7.54 5.84
CA ARG A 117 7.20 -6.26 5.53
C ARG A 117 7.72 -6.24 4.09
N GLY A 118 7.28 -5.24 3.33
CA GLY A 118 7.76 -5.00 1.96
C GLY A 118 7.25 -5.98 0.90
N LYS A 119 6.43 -6.98 1.28
CA LYS A 119 5.91 -7.99 0.35
C LYS A 119 4.55 -7.63 -0.21
N THR A 120 4.31 -7.99 -1.46
CA THR A 120 3.00 -7.82 -2.12
C THR A 120 2.02 -8.93 -1.69
N PHE A 121 0.72 -8.73 -1.94
CA PHE A 121 -0.25 -9.79 -1.65
C PHE A 121 -0.02 -11.03 -2.53
N GLU A 122 0.44 -10.82 -3.76
CA GLU A 122 0.79 -11.85 -4.72
C GLU A 122 1.99 -12.70 -4.25
N GLU A 123 2.99 -12.09 -3.62
CA GLU A 123 4.14 -12.79 -3.03
C GLU A 123 3.79 -13.60 -1.78
N ILE A 124 2.80 -13.15 -1.00
CA ILE A 124 2.41 -13.82 0.26
C ILE A 124 1.39 -14.93 0.02
N TYR A 125 0.41 -14.69 -0.85
CA TYR A 125 -0.78 -15.54 -1.00
C TYR A 125 -0.92 -16.16 -2.41
N GLY A 126 0.01 -15.89 -3.32
CA GLY A 126 -0.07 -16.29 -4.73
C GLY A 126 -0.84 -15.28 -5.58
N LYS A 127 -0.65 -15.34 -6.91
CA LYS A 127 -1.20 -14.35 -7.86
C LYS A 127 -2.73 -14.23 -7.82
N GLU A 128 -3.42 -15.37 -7.80
CA GLU A 128 -4.89 -15.40 -7.88
C GLU A 128 -5.53 -14.77 -6.63
N LYS A 129 -5.23 -15.33 -5.45
CA LYS A 129 -5.70 -14.84 -4.15
C LYS A 129 -5.18 -13.45 -3.82
N GLY A 130 -3.96 -13.11 -4.25
CA GLY A 130 -3.40 -11.76 -4.10
C GLY A 130 -4.19 -10.72 -4.89
N SER A 131 -4.53 -11.03 -6.14
CA SER A 131 -5.32 -10.15 -7.01
C SER A 131 -6.73 -9.92 -6.46
N GLU A 132 -7.36 -10.97 -5.93
CA GLU A 132 -8.68 -10.93 -5.31
C GLU A 132 -8.67 -10.04 -4.06
N LEU A 133 -7.72 -10.27 -3.15
CA LEU A 133 -7.56 -9.47 -1.93
C LEU A 133 -7.31 -8.00 -2.24
N ARG A 134 -6.52 -7.70 -3.28
CA ARG A 134 -6.25 -6.33 -3.74
C ARG A 134 -7.53 -5.68 -4.28
N LYS A 135 -8.31 -6.37 -5.11
CA LYS A 135 -9.61 -5.88 -5.61
C LYS A 135 -10.57 -5.62 -4.46
N ARG A 136 -10.73 -6.59 -3.55
CA ARG A 136 -11.60 -6.45 -2.37
C ARG A 136 -11.23 -5.23 -1.54
N LYS A 137 -9.93 -5.04 -1.27
CA LYS A 137 -9.46 -3.88 -0.49
C LYS A 137 -9.64 -2.56 -1.24
N SER A 138 -9.52 -2.57 -2.56
CA SER A 138 -9.85 -1.40 -3.39
C SER A 138 -11.33 -1.04 -3.30
N ILE A 139 -12.23 -2.03 -3.37
CA ILE A 139 -13.68 -1.82 -3.25
C ILE A 139 -14.04 -1.28 -1.86
N GLN A 140 -13.42 -1.83 -0.81
CA GLN A 140 -13.64 -1.36 0.57
C GLN A 140 -13.17 0.08 0.78
N ASN A 141 -12.05 0.46 0.16
CA ASN A 141 -11.44 1.78 0.35
C ASN A 141 -11.95 2.84 -0.64
N SER A 142 -12.88 2.50 -1.52
CA SER A 142 -13.43 3.41 -2.53
C SER A 142 -14.93 3.56 -2.38
N GLY A 143 -15.45 4.68 -2.88
CA GLY A 143 -16.89 4.93 -2.87
C GLY A 143 -17.47 4.94 -1.46
N LYS A 144 -18.80 4.78 -1.38
CA LYS A 144 -19.60 4.80 -0.15
C LYS A 144 -19.19 3.76 0.91
N ASN A 145 -18.42 2.73 0.52
CA ASN A 145 -17.94 1.69 1.42
C ASN A 145 -16.82 2.16 2.34
N ASN A 146 -16.09 3.20 1.96
CA ASN A 146 -15.06 3.78 2.79
C ASN A 146 -15.74 4.62 3.90
N PRO A 147 -15.46 4.38 5.20
CA PRO A 147 -16.02 5.18 6.29
C PRO A 147 -15.74 6.69 6.20
N MET A 148 -14.71 7.05 5.43
CA MET A 148 -14.32 8.44 5.13
C MET A 148 -14.95 8.99 3.84
N TYR A 149 -15.72 8.20 3.09
CA TYR A 149 -16.39 8.67 1.89
C TYR A 149 -17.54 9.59 2.24
N GLY A 150 -17.59 10.76 1.60
CA GLY A 150 -18.56 11.80 1.92
C GLY A 150 -18.33 12.49 3.27
N ARG A 151 -17.46 11.97 4.15
CA ARG A 151 -16.91 12.73 5.26
C ARG A 151 -16.01 13.81 4.66
N ALA A 152 -16.52 15.02 4.64
CA ALA A 152 -15.85 16.18 4.09
C ALA A 152 -14.47 16.36 4.76
N SER A 153 -13.40 16.16 4.00
CA SER A 153 -12.29 17.12 4.08
C SER A 153 -12.94 18.48 3.86
N ARG A 154 -13.21 19.21 4.95
CA ARG A 154 -13.99 20.45 4.96
C ARG A 154 -13.60 21.30 3.75
N PRO A 155 -14.42 21.37 2.68
CA PRO A 155 -13.97 21.96 1.42
C PRO A 155 -14.04 23.47 1.50
N GLY A 156 -13.22 24.14 0.69
CA GLY A 156 -13.20 25.60 0.64
C GLY A 156 -12.91 26.21 2.02
N ASN A 157 -13.62 27.29 2.35
CA ASN A 157 -13.50 28.04 3.60
C ASN A 157 -13.73 27.23 4.89
N GLN A 158 -14.38 26.07 4.81
CA GLN A 158 -14.56 25.20 5.97
C GLN A 158 -13.23 24.51 6.36
N ASN A 159 -12.26 24.41 5.44
CA ASN A 159 -10.93 23.90 5.76
C ASN A 159 -10.21 24.90 6.70
N PRO A 160 -9.75 24.51 7.89
CA PRO A 160 -8.94 25.39 8.75
C PRO A 160 -7.67 25.93 8.06
N MET A 161 -7.23 25.27 6.98
CA MET A 161 -6.08 25.65 6.17
C MET A 161 -6.45 26.40 4.88
N TYR A 162 -7.72 26.72 4.64
CA TYR A 162 -8.13 27.49 3.47
C TYR A 162 -7.55 28.91 3.53
N GLY A 163 -7.04 29.41 2.40
CA GLY A 163 -6.40 30.73 2.31
C GLY A 163 -5.05 30.85 3.04
N ARG A 164 -4.58 29.82 3.74
CA ARG A 164 -3.26 29.80 4.35
C ARG A 164 -2.22 29.34 3.33
N HIS A 165 -1.13 30.09 3.23
CA HIS A 165 0.02 29.72 2.40
C HIS A 165 1.20 29.30 3.29
N HIS A 166 1.92 28.24 2.89
CA HIS A 166 3.19 27.90 3.52
C HIS A 166 4.19 29.04 3.37
N SER A 167 5.07 29.22 4.37
CA SER A 167 6.17 30.16 4.26
C SER A 167 7.10 29.80 3.09
N ASP A 168 7.76 30.80 2.52
CA ASP A 168 8.64 30.58 1.37
C ASP A 168 9.84 29.69 1.71
N GLU A 169 10.30 29.72 2.96
CA GLU A 169 11.30 28.79 3.48
C GLU A 169 10.79 27.34 3.45
N THR A 170 9.56 27.10 3.90
CA THR A 170 8.92 25.78 3.88
C THR A 170 8.72 25.29 2.44
N LYS A 171 8.29 26.17 1.52
CA LYS A 171 8.17 25.85 0.08
C LYS A 171 9.53 25.44 -0.50
N LYS A 172 10.61 26.17 -0.18
CA LYS A 172 11.97 25.83 -0.60
C LYS A 172 12.42 24.46 -0.07
N LYS A 173 12.13 24.15 1.20
CA LYS A 173 12.46 22.84 1.80
C LYS A 173 11.75 21.70 1.08
N PHE A 174 10.44 21.79 0.87
CA PHE A 174 9.69 20.77 0.11
C PHE A 174 10.17 20.65 -1.35
N SER A 175 10.52 21.78 -1.98
CA SER A 175 11.08 21.76 -3.34
C SER A 175 12.39 20.99 -3.39
N LYS A 176 13.33 21.26 -2.47
CA LYS A 176 14.62 20.54 -2.38
C LYS A 176 14.40 19.04 -2.17
N GLU A 177 13.51 18.65 -1.27
CA GLU A 177 13.24 17.25 -0.97
C GLU A 177 12.59 16.46 -2.12
N ARG A 178 11.80 17.14 -2.97
CA ARG A 178 11.05 16.51 -4.07
C ARG A 178 11.78 16.54 -5.41
N LYS A 179 12.71 17.49 -5.61
CA LYS A 179 13.45 17.63 -6.87
C LYS A 179 14.20 16.32 -7.18
N GLY A 180 14.01 15.80 -8.39
CA GLY A 180 14.64 14.57 -8.87
C GLY A 180 14.00 13.26 -8.40
N LYS A 181 13.03 13.27 -7.48
CA LYS A 181 12.33 12.05 -7.05
C LYS A 181 11.19 11.70 -8.02
N PRO A 182 11.17 10.49 -8.60
CA PRO A 182 10.12 10.10 -9.53
C PRO A 182 8.78 9.96 -8.81
N ASN A 183 7.71 10.46 -9.43
CA ASN A 183 6.37 10.19 -8.94
C ASN A 183 5.94 8.77 -9.34
N LEU A 184 6.10 7.82 -8.41
CA LEU A 184 5.80 6.41 -8.63
C LEU A 184 4.36 6.15 -9.11
N LYS A 185 3.40 7.01 -8.75
CA LYS A 185 1.99 6.86 -9.16
C LYS A 185 1.73 7.23 -10.63
N LEU A 186 2.63 7.99 -11.25
CA LEU A 186 2.50 8.47 -12.63
C LEU A 186 3.49 7.81 -13.59
N ARG A 187 4.46 7.04 -13.06
CA ARG A 187 5.46 6.33 -13.87
C ARG A 187 4.76 5.36 -14.84
N GLY A 188 5.02 5.50 -16.13
CA GLY A 188 4.47 4.64 -17.19
C GLY A 188 3.03 4.98 -17.65
N ARG A 189 2.38 6.00 -17.08
CA ARG A 189 1.08 6.47 -17.58
C ARG A 189 1.27 7.38 -18.79
N ILE A 190 0.56 7.09 -19.87
CA ILE A 190 0.46 7.95 -21.04
C ILE A 190 -0.70 8.92 -20.84
N MET A 191 -0.45 10.21 -21.04
CA MET A 191 -1.49 11.24 -20.97
C MET A 191 -2.43 11.15 -22.18
N SER A 192 -3.74 11.15 -21.92
CA SER A 192 -4.76 11.15 -22.98
C SER A 192 -4.66 12.37 -23.89
N ASN A 193 -5.07 12.20 -25.16
CA ASN A 193 -5.05 13.29 -26.14
C ASN A 193 -5.90 14.49 -25.70
N GLU A 194 -7.05 14.24 -25.07
CA GLU A 194 -7.92 15.29 -24.53
C GLU A 194 -7.22 16.12 -23.44
N THR A 195 -6.60 15.45 -22.45
CA THR A 195 -5.87 16.12 -21.37
C THR A 195 -4.66 16.90 -21.91
N ARG A 196 -3.97 16.34 -22.92
CA ARG A 196 -2.86 17.00 -23.60
C ARG A 196 -3.31 18.28 -24.30
N LYS A 197 -4.47 18.25 -24.97
CA LYS A 197 -5.07 19.43 -25.63
C LYS A 197 -5.42 20.51 -24.61
N LYS A 198 -6.09 20.15 -23.50
CA LYS A 198 -6.42 21.10 -22.41
C LYS A 198 -5.18 21.78 -21.82
N LEU A 199 -4.11 21.02 -21.56
CA LEU A 199 -2.84 21.59 -21.08
C LEU A 199 -2.15 22.50 -22.10
N SER A 200 -2.27 22.21 -23.39
CA SER A 200 -1.76 23.07 -24.46
C SER A 200 -2.47 24.42 -24.45
N ILE A 201 -3.80 24.41 -24.36
CA ILE A 201 -4.63 25.63 -24.31
C ILE A 201 -4.34 26.44 -23.04
N ALA A 202 -4.17 25.80 -21.89
CA ALA A 202 -3.85 26.50 -20.64
C ALA A 202 -2.44 27.13 -20.63
N LYS A 203 -1.51 26.62 -21.47
CA LYS A 203 -0.15 27.16 -21.60
C LYS A 203 -0.04 28.30 -22.60
N THR A 204 -0.92 28.39 -23.58
CA THR A 204 -0.95 29.52 -24.52
C THR A 204 -1.33 30.78 -23.77
N LYS A 205 -0.48 31.80 -23.81
CA LYS A 205 -0.84 33.14 -23.30
C LYS A 205 -2.04 33.64 -24.11
N PRO A 206 -3.05 34.27 -23.48
CA PRO A 206 -4.13 34.90 -24.23
C PRO A 206 -3.54 35.99 -25.13
N ASP A 207 -4.08 36.13 -26.34
CA ASP A 207 -3.70 37.23 -27.23
C ASP A 207 -4.05 38.54 -26.54
N THR A 208 -3.05 39.41 -26.36
CA THR A 208 -3.23 40.70 -25.70
C THR A 208 -3.71 41.79 -26.66
N LEU A 209 -3.63 41.54 -27.97
CA LEU A 209 -3.94 42.51 -29.02
C LEU A 209 -5.19 42.08 -29.79
N VAL A 210 -6.13 43.00 -29.91
CA VAL A 210 -7.30 42.90 -30.77
C VAL A 210 -7.00 43.66 -32.06
N TYR A 211 -7.37 43.09 -33.20
CA TYR A 211 -7.08 43.65 -34.51
C TYR A 211 -8.37 43.97 -35.27
N TYR A 212 -8.33 45.00 -36.09
CA TYR A 212 -9.34 45.29 -37.11
C TYR A 212 -8.97 44.56 -38.39
N TRP A 213 -9.79 43.59 -38.79
CA TRP A 213 -9.62 42.77 -39.98
C TRP A 213 -10.68 43.18 -41.01
N ILE A 214 -10.32 43.36 -42.27
CA ILE A 214 -11.28 43.54 -43.37
C ILE A 214 -11.15 42.43 -44.39
N HIS A 215 -12.30 41.84 -44.77
CA HIS A 215 -12.42 40.89 -45.87
C HIS A 215 -13.38 41.37 -46.94
N ILE A 216 -13.10 40.97 -48.19
CA ILE A 216 -13.91 41.32 -49.35
C ILE A 216 -15.35 40.76 -49.25
N ILE A 217 -15.53 39.57 -48.65
CA ILE A 217 -16.83 38.88 -48.55
C ILE A 217 -17.50 39.06 -47.18
N TYR A 218 -16.71 39.14 -46.10
CA TYR A 218 -17.25 39.07 -44.72
C TYR A 218 -17.28 40.43 -44.02
N GLY A 219 -16.72 41.48 -44.64
CA GLY A 219 -16.70 42.83 -44.07
C GLY A 219 -15.62 43.01 -42.98
N LEU A 220 -15.88 43.94 -42.06
CA LEU A 220 -14.99 44.31 -40.95
C LEU A 220 -15.24 43.42 -39.73
N GLU A 221 -14.19 42.82 -39.18
CA GLU A 221 -14.23 42.02 -37.95
C GLU A 221 -13.19 42.51 -36.93
N ILE A 222 -13.59 42.50 -35.65
CA ILE A 222 -12.74 42.92 -34.52
C ILE A 222 -12.52 41.69 -33.65
N CYS A 223 -11.34 41.07 -33.77
CA CYS A 223 -11.02 39.88 -33.00
C CYS A 223 -9.52 39.68 -32.86
N THR A 224 -9.14 38.81 -31.93
CA THR A 224 -7.75 38.37 -31.76
C THR A 224 -7.32 37.42 -32.89
N ARG A 225 -6.02 37.18 -33.01
CA ARG A 225 -5.47 36.24 -34.00
C ARG A 225 -5.93 34.81 -33.74
N THR A 226 -6.02 34.43 -32.47
CA THR A 226 -6.44 33.09 -32.05
C THR A 226 -7.92 32.86 -32.35
N GLU A 227 -8.77 33.84 -32.07
CA GLU A 227 -10.21 33.78 -32.41
C GLU A 227 -10.43 33.68 -33.92
N LEU A 228 -9.69 34.46 -34.71
CA LEU A 228 -9.74 34.36 -36.16
C LEU A 228 -9.30 32.96 -36.63
N SER A 229 -8.20 32.43 -36.07
CA SER A 229 -7.73 31.08 -36.43
C SER A 229 -8.73 29.97 -36.08
N LEU A 230 -9.43 30.09 -34.95
CA LEU A 230 -10.45 29.13 -34.51
C LEU A 230 -11.68 29.14 -35.41
N LYS A 231 -12.22 30.34 -35.71
CA LYS A 231 -13.37 30.50 -36.62
C LYS A 231 -13.12 29.88 -37.99
N TYR A 232 -11.88 29.95 -38.48
CA TYR A 232 -11.49 29.42 -39.78
C TYR A 232 -11.07 27.93 -39.77
N GLN A 233 -10.83 27.33 -38.61
CA GLN A 233 -10.73 25.87 -38.49
C GLN A 233 -12.07 25.19 -38.81
N GLU A 234 -13.19 25.84 -38.52
CA GLU A 234 -14.54 25.33 -38.81
C GLU A 234 -14.81 25.28 -40.33
N LEU A 235 -14.10 26.09 -41.12
CA LEU A 235 -14.19 26.16 -42.59
C LEU A 235 -13.24 25.18 -43.31
N GLN A 236 -12.68 24.19 -42.61
CA GLN A 236 -11.82 23.12 -43.15
C GLN A 236 -10.59 23.61 -43.94
N LEU A 237 -9.99 24.73 -43.54
CA LEU A 237 -8.76 25.24 -44.18
C LEU A 237 -7.52 24.41 -43.82
N SER A 238 -6.52 24.44 -44.70
CA SER A 238 -5.25 23.75 -44.45
C SER A 238 -4.48 24.37 -43.28
N ILE A 239 -3.67 23.56 -42.60
CA ILE A 239 -2.81 24.00 -41.48
C ILE A 239 -1.87 25.14 -41.92
N GLU A 240 -1.43 25.14 -43.17
CA GLU A 240 -0.54 26.16 -43.71
C GLU A 240 -1.26 27.50 -43.92
N ASP A 241 -2.54 27.47 -44.30
CA ASP A 241 -3.37 28.66 -44.44
C ASP A 241 -3.66 29.30 -43.09
N LEU A 242 -3.97 28.50 -42.08
CA LEU A 242 -4.14 28.95 -40.69
C LEU A 242 -2.86 29.55 -40.11
N ARG A 243 -1.69 28.96 -40.43
CA ARG A 243 -0.38 29.52 -40.05
C ARG A 243 -0.11 30.87 -40.69
N ARG A 244 -0.52 31.07 -41.95
CA ARG A 244 -0.39 32.37 -42.64
C ARG A 244 -1.26 33.45 -41.99
N VAL A 245 -2.47 33.10 -41.54
CA VAL A 245 -3.32 33.99 -40.76
C VAL A 245 -2.63 34.40 -39.45
N ALA A 246 -2.03 33.45 -38.73
CA ALA A 246 -1.40 33.69 -37.43
C ALA A 246 -0.03 34.40 -37.48
N LYS A 247 0.82 34.15 -38.51
CA LYS A 247 2.23 34.57 -38.53
C LYS A 247 2.55 35.94 -39.13
N GLY A 248 1.63 36.61 -39.82
CA GLY A 248 1.85 38.00 -40.26
C GLY A 248 3.01 38.23 -41.24
N TYR A 249 3.30 37.26 -42.11
CA TYR A 249 4.51 37.33 -42.95
C TYR A 249 4.40 38.22 -44.20
N LYS A 250 3.24 38.80 -44.49
CA LYS A 250 3.10 39.81 -45.56
C LYS A 250 2.32 40.99 -45.01
N ARG A 251 3.00 42.14 -44.92
CA ARG A 251 2.50 43.37 -44.27
C ARG A 251 1.09 43.80 -44.70
N ASN A 252 0.60 43.41 -45.89
CA ASN A 252 -0.67 43.91 -46.42
C ASN A 252 -1.67 42.83 -46.89
N LEU A 253 -1.38 41.52 -46.77
CA LEU A 253 -2.27 40.45 -47.23
C LEU A 253 -2.13 39.21 -46.35
N HIS A 254 -3.11 38.97 -45.48
CA HIS A 254 -3.34 37.65 -44.89
C HIS A 254 -4.29 36.87 -45.81
N HIS A 255 -4.22 35.54 -45.74
CA HIS A 255 -4.85 34.59 -46.68
C HIS A 255 -6.27 35.00 -47.14
N LYS A 256 -6.56 34.86 -48.44
CA LYS A 256 -7.86 35.14 -49.08
C LYS A 256 -8.39 36.57 -48.88
N GLY A 257 -7.55 37.60 -48.96
CA GLY A 257 -8.03 38.99 -49.07
C GLY A 257 -8.32 39.70 -47.75
N TRP A 258 -7.94 39.10 -46.62
CA TRP A 258 -7.96 39.79 -45.33
C TRP A 258 -6.81 40.79 -45.19
N ARG A 259 -7.15 42.03 -44.82
CA ARG A 259 -6.16 43.08 -44.48
C ARG A 259 -6.30 43.49 -43.03
N VAL A 260 -5.17 43.69 -42.37
CA VAL A 260 -5.10 44.24 -41.00
C VAL A 260 -5.02 45.75 -41.12
N LEU A 261 -5.90 46.47 -40.42
CA LEU A 261 -6.03 47.93 -40.51
C LEU A 261 -5.32 48.73 -39.41
N TRP A 262 -4.36 48.13 -38.70
CA TRP A 262 -3.61 48.68 -37.54
C TRP A 262 -4.13 48.29 -36.16
N VAL A 263 -3.20 48.35 -35.20
CA VAL A 263 -3.33 48.18 -33.76
C VAL A 263 -3.08 49.58 -33.18
N ASN A 264 -4.01 50.14 -32.40
CA ASN A 264 -3.65 51.24 -31.49
C ASN A 264 -3.01 50.65 -30.24
#